data_AF-A0A3S4EZF8-F1
#
_entry.id   AF-A0A3S4EZF8-F1
#
_cell.length_a   1.000
_cell.length_b   1.000
_cell.length_c   1.000
_cell.angle_alpha   90.00
_cell.angle_beta   90.00
_cell.angle_gamma   90.00
#
_symmetry.space_group_name_H-M   'P 1'
#
loop_
_entity.id
_entity.type
_entity.pdbx_description
1 polymer ?
#
loop_
_entity_poly.entity_id
_entity_poly.type
_entity_poly.pdbx_seq_one_letter_code
_entity_poly.pdbx_strand_id
1 'polypeptide(L)'
;MLENGWTFDDTFPAATGDTLYQHEFLYQLYLHADPHYSGRVTVPVLWDKKNHTIVSNESAEIIRMFNSAFDGLGAKAGDYYPPRCKAKLTS
;
A
#
# COMPACT_ATOMS: atom_id res chain seq x y z
N MET A 1 10.67 21.11 7.82
CA MET A 1 9.94 20.08 7.04
C MET A 1 10.78 18.83 7.13
N LEU A 2 10.22 17.68 7.53
CA LEU A 2 10.96 16.40 7.57
C LEU A 2 11.62 16.20 6.20
N GLU A 3 12.94 16.35 6.13
CA GLU A 3 13.67 16.48 4.86
C GLU A 3 13.51 15.24 3.96
N ASN A 4 13.17 14.10 4.56
CA ASN A 4 13.14 12.78 3.89
C ASN A 4 11.76 12.09 3.89
N GLY A 5 10.68 12.75 4.35
CA GLY A 5 9.33 12.16 4.37
C GLY A 5 9.15 10.99 5.36
N TRP A 6 8.49 9.91 4.93
CA TRP A 6 8.27 8.71 5.74
C TRP A 6 9.55 7.88 5.89
N THR A 7 9.90 7.54 7.13
CA THR A 7 11.10 6.76 7.48
C THR A 7 10.73 5.36 7.95
N PHE A 8 11.69 4.45 7.87
CA PHE A 8 11.64 3.11 8.45
C PHE A 8 12.45 3.02 9.75
N ASP A 9 12.56 4.13 10.47
CA ASP A 9 13.18 4.16 11.80
C ASP A 9 12.41 3.24 12.76
N ASP A 10 13.09 2.24 13.31
CA ASP A 10 12.54 1.21 14.19
C ASP A 10 12.74 1.53 15.69
N THR A 11 13.32 2.69 16.01
CA THR A 11 13.54 3.11 17.40
C THR A 11 12.24 3.49 18.12
N PHE A 12 11.18 3.79 17.36
CA PHE A 12 9.87 4.11 17.93
C PHE A 12 9.07 2.84 18.24
N PRO A 13 8.42 2.73 19.42
CA PRO A 13 7.63 1.56 19.76
C PRO A 13 6.57 1.21 18.70
N ALA A 14 6.55 -0.06 18.28
CA ALA A 14 5.70 -0.61 17.22
C ALA A 14 6.01 -0.18 15.78
N ALA A 15 7.03 0.66 15.54
CA ALA A 15 7.64 0.76 14.22
C ALA A 15 8.41 -0.53 13.93
N THR A 16 8.21 -1.08 12.73
CA THR A 16 8.80 -2.37 12.32
C THR A 16 10.03 -2.23 11.44
N GLY A 17 10.33 -1.00 11.00
CA GLY A 17 11.22 -0.74 9.87
C GLY A 17 10.74 -1.41 8.57
N ASP A 18 11.63 -1.45 7.57
CA ASP A 18 11.42 -2.19 6.33
C ASP A 18 11.83 -3.66 6.52
N THR A 19 10.82 -4.51 6.69
CA THR A 19 10.98 -5.96 6.87
C THR A 19 11.35 -6.73 5.60
N LEU A 20 11.41 -6.08 4.43
CA LEU A 20 11.74 -6.74 3.16
C LEU A 20 13.15 -6.42 2.69
N TYR A 21 13.49 -5.13 2.56
CA TYR A 21 14.74 -4.69 1.94
C TYR A 21 15.62 -3.84 2.85
N GLN A 22 15.18 -3.62 4.10
CA GLN A 22 15.91 -2.83 5.10
C GLN A 22 16.23 -1.42 4.61
N HIS A 23 15.34 -0.83 3.81
CA HIS A 23 15.39 0.57 3.44
C HIS A 23 15.25 1.49 4.67
N GLU A 24 15.87 2.66 4.60
CA GLU A 24 15.78 3.70 5.65
C GLU A 24 14.58 4.63 5.42
N PHE A 25 14.17 4.81 4.16
CA PHE A 25 13.12 5.74 3.78
C PHE A 25 12.13 5.11 2.80
N LEU A 26 10.85 5.47 2.90
CA LEU A 26 9.81 4.94 2.03
C LEU A 26 10.04 5.30 0.55
N TYR A 27 10.67 6.44 0.26
CA TYR A 27 10.96 6.84 -1.12
C TYR A 27 11.92 5.86 -1.81
N GLN A 28 12.78 5.17 -1.05
CA GLN A 28 13.69 4.17 -1.61
C GLN A 28 12.91 3.01 -2.23
N LEU A 29 11.75 2.65 -1.67
CA LEU A 29 10.85 1.65 -2.24
C LEU A 29 10.22 2.13 -3.56
N TYR A 30 9.88 3.42 -3.67
CA TYR A 30 9.41 4.02 -4.92
C TYR A 30 10.51 4.04 -5.99
N LEU A 31 11.74 4.39 -5.61
CA LEU A 31 12.90 4.34 -6.50
C LEU A 31 13.28 2.91 -6.90
N HIS A 32 13.04 1.93 -6.03
CA HIS A 32 13.23 0.51 -6.34
C HIS A 32 12.28 0.05 -7.43
N ALA A 33 11.02 0.49 -7.39
CA ALA A 33 10.03 0.19 -8.43
C ALA A 33 10.28 0.97 -9.73
N ASP A 34 10.66 2.25 -9.63
CA ASP A 34 11.00 3.12 -10.76
C ASP A 34 12.12 4.10 -10.37
N PRO A 35 13.35 3.92 -10.88
CA PRO A 35 14.49 4.80 -10.58
C PRO A 35 14.28 6.27 -10.99
N HIS A 36 13.33 6.55 -11.89
CA HIS A 36 13.01 7.89 -12.37
C HIS A 36 11.70 8.43 -11.77
N TYR A 37 11.18 7.78 -10.73
CA TYR A 37 9.93 8.19 -10.10
C TYR A 37 9.97 9.66 -9.67
N SER A 38 8.99 10.42 -10.15
CA SER A 38 8.77 11.81 -9.74
C SER A 38 7.33 11.94 -9.27
N GLY A 39 7.14 12.20 -7.98
CA GLY A 39 5.82 12.25 -7.39
C GLY A 39 5.85 12.31 -5.88
N ARG A 40 4.66 12.21 -5.26
CA ARG A 40 4.51 12.17 -3.81
C ARG A 40 4.72 10.75 -3.30
N VAL A 41 5.57 10.61 -2.29
CA VAL A 41 5.80 9.35 -1.59
C VAL A 41 4.78 9.23 -0.46
N THR A 42 3.74 8.42 -0.67
CA THR A 42 2.58 8.30 0.23
C THR A 42 2.42 6.89 0.77
N VAL A 43 1.73 6.79 1.91
CA VAL A 43 1.17 5.55 2.46
C VAL A 43 -0.36 5.54 2.23
N PRO A 44 -1.01 4.37 2.12
CA PRO A 44 -0.43 3.01 2.09
C PRO A 44 0.22 2.66 0.74
N VAL A 45 1.11 1.65 0.74
CA VAL A 45 1.70 1.05 -0.48
C VAL A 45 1.42 -0.44 -0.48
N LEU A 46 0.76 -0.92 -1.53
CA LEU A 46 0.62 -2.35 -1.82
C LEU A 46 1.80 -2.77 -2.73
N TRP A 47 2.65 -3.64 -2.22
CA TRP A 47 3.89 -4.06 -2.87
C TRP A 47 3.81 -5.51 -3.40
N ASP A 48 4.27 -5.71 -4.63
CA ASP A 48 4.46 -7.03 -5.22
C ASP A 48 5.87 -7.55 -4.92
N LYS A 49 5.96 -8.54 -4.02
CA LYS A 49 7.23 -9.18 -3.65
C LYS A 49 7.85 -10.01 -4.77
N LYS A 50 7.08 -10.43 -5.78
CA LYS A 50 7.58 -11.27 -6.89
C LYS A 50 8.19 -10.41 -8.00
N ASN A 51 7.52 -9.33 -8.38
CA ASN A 51 7.98 -8.44 -9.44
C ASN A 51 8.76 -7.23 -8.92
N HIS A 52 8.88 -7.09 -7.59
CA HIS A 52 9.60 -6.01 -6.93
C HIS A 52 9.11 -4.62 -7.38
N THR A 53 7.78 -4.43 -7.37
CA THR A 53 7.15 -3.19 -7.84
C THR A 53 5.92 -2.81 -7.01
N ILE A 54 5.46 -1.56 -7.14
CA ILE A 54 4.25 -1.07 -6.50
C ILE A 54 3.03 -1.49 -7.32
N VAL A 55 2.11 -2.24 -6.69
CA VAL A 55 0.82 -2.60 -7.29
C VAL A 55 -0.13 -1.40 -7.25
N SER A 56 -0.23 -0.75 -6.10
CA SER A 56 -1.06 0.44 -5.90
C SER A 56 -0.58 1.21 -4.68
N ASN A 57 -0.70 2.54 -4.73
CA ASN A 57 -0.56 3.45 -3.60
C ASN A 57 -1.84 4.26 -3.33
N GLU A 58 -2.96 3.87 -3.94
CA GLU A 58 -4.28 4.48 -3.75
C GLU A 58 -5.11 3.64 -2.77
N SER A 59 -5.33 4.20 -1.59
CA SER A 59 -6.01 3.53 -0.48
C SER A 59 -7.42 3.01 -0.85
N ALA A 60 -8.20 3.78 -1.61
CA ALA A 60 -9.56 3.42 -1.97
C ALA A 60 -9.61 2.22 -2.94
N GLU A 61 -8.62 2.11 -3.81
CA GLU A 61 -8.51 0.99 -4.75
C GLU A 61 -7.95 -0.26 -4.06
N ILE A 62 -6.98 -0.11 -3.14
CA ILE A 62 -6.44 -1.23 -2.36
C ILE A 62 -7.54 -1.93 -1.56
N ILE A 63 -8.40 -1.18 -0.86
CA ILE A 63 -9.50 -1.79 -0.09
C ILE A 63 -10.51 -2.50 -0.99
N ARG A 64 -10.76 -1.99 -2.20
CA ARG A 64 -11.65 -2.62 -3.19
C ARG A 64 -11.04 -3.90 -3.76
N MET A 65 -9.72 -3.93 -3.98
CA MET A 65 -9.01 -5.15 -4.37
C MET A 65 -9.12 -6.21 -3.26
N PHE A 66 -8.88 -5.83 -2.00
CA PHE A 66 -8.98 -6.75 -0.86
C PHE A 66 -10.39 -7.29 -0.63
N ASN A 67 -11.43 -6.53 -1.02
CA ASN A 67 -12.82 -6.92 -0.85
C ASN A 67 -13.23 -8.16 -1.67
N SER A 68 -12.52 -8.50 -2.76
CA SER A 68 -12.94 -9.64 -3.61
C SER A 68 -11.80 -10.44 -4.24
N ALA A 69 -10.58 -9.91 -4.35
CA ALA A 69 -9.49 -10.60 -5.05
C ALA A 69 -9.08 -11.93 -4.38
N PHE A 70 -9.41 -12.12 -3.09
CA PHE A 70 -9.05 -13.30 -2.31
C PHE A 70 -10.23 -14.22 -1.97
N ASP A 71 -11.44 -13.96 -2.50
CA ASP A 71 -12.64 -14.75 -2.21
C ASP A 71 -12.47 -16.22 -2.61
N GLY A 72 -11.80 -16.47 -3.74
CA GLY A 72 -11.48 -17.83 -4.21
C GLY A 72 -10.36 -18.54 -3.43
N LEU A 73 -9.69 -17.86 -2.50
CA LEU A 73 -8.54 -18.36 -1.73
C LEU A 73 -8.84 -18.52 -0.23
N GLY A 74 -10.12 -18.41 0.16
CA GLY A 74 -10.55 -18.60 1.55
C GLY A 74 -10.62 -17.31 2.38
N ALA A 75 -10.77 -16.15 1.74
CA ALA A 75 -11.11 -14.93 2.45
C ALA A 75 -12.42 -15.10 3.25
N LYS A 76 -12.53 -14.38 4.37
CA LYS A 76 -13.77 -14.38 5.16
C LYS A 76 -14.88 -13.77 4.31
N ALA A 77 -16.05 -14.40 4.33
CA ALA A 77 -17.21 -13.89 3.63
C ALA A 77 -17.58 -12.48 4.13
N GLY A 78 -17.62 -11.51 3.21
CA GLY A 78 -18.03 -10.13 3.48
C GLY A 78 -17.79 -9.26 2.26
N ASP A 79 -18.85 -8.61 1.75
CA ASP A 79 -18.76 -7.63 0.68
C ASP A 79 -19.10 -6.24 1.24
N TYR A 80 -18.06 -5.41 1.37
CA TYR A 80 -18.13 -4.04 1.87
C TYR A 80 -18.39 -3.02 0.75
N TYR A 81 -18.44 -3.45 -0.52
CA TYR A 81 -18.79 -2.61 -1.66
C TYR A 81 -19.85 -3.26 -2.59
N PRO A 82 -21.01 -3.66 -2.03
CA PRO A 82 -22.01 -4.41 -2.78
C PRO A 82 -22.71 -3.55 -3.83
N PRO A 83 -23.05 -4.12 -5.02
CA PRO A 83 -23.69 -3.39 -6.12
C PRO A 83 -24.92 -2.57 -5.70
N ARG A 84 -25.71 -3.09 -4.76
CA ARG A 84 -26.93 -2.47 -4.24
C ARG A 84 -26.69 -1.15 -3.48
N CYS A 85 -25.49 -0.93 -2.96
CA CYS A 85 -25.15 0.26 -2.18
C CYS A 85 -24.12 1.18 -2.85
N LYS A 86 -23.54 0.80 -4.01
CA LYS A 86 -22.47 1.56 -4.68
C LYS A 86 -22.82 3.04 -4.88
N ALA A 87 -24.02 3.35 -5.36
CA ALA A 87 -24.45 4.72 -5.62
C ALA A 87 -24.46 5.62 -4.37
N LYS A 88 -24.60 5.05 -3.17
CA LYS A 88 -24.55 5.80 -1.89
C LYS A 88 -23.13 5.95 -1.33
N LEU A 89 -22.20 5.13 -1.78
CA LEU A 89 -20.81 5.08 -1.31
C LEU A 89 -19.84 5.89 -2.18
N THR A 90 -20.29 6.31 -3.36
CA THR A 90 -19.53 7.14 -4.32
C THR A 90 -20.00 8.59 -4.39
N SER A 91 -21.00 8.96 -3.59
CA SER A 91 -21.60 10.30 -3.50
C SER A 91 -20.93 11.16 -2.43
#